data_AF-A0A820KS59-F1
#
_entry.id   AF-A0A820KS59-F1
#
_cell.length_a   1.000
_cell.length_b   1.000
_cell.length_c   1.000
_cell.angle_alpha   90.00
_cell.angle_beta   90.00
_cell.angle_gamma   90.00
#
_symmetry.space_group_name_H-M   'P 1'
#
loop_
_entity.id
_entity.type
_entity.pdbx_description
1 polymer ?
#
loop_
_entity_poly.entity_id
_entity_poly.type
_entity_poly.pdbx_seq_one_letter_code
_entity_poly.pdbx_strand_id
1 'polypeptide(L)'
;MKDYPKALDNFEKCLAIWQKALPENHPDIAFAFSNIGDVHRLMGNYEKALAFHQKALNIQGNVQCNPLDCALTYINLGETYREMKDYSTALTYFEKGLEIHEKKLSKNHPDLAVVHHNMAKLYLATRK
;
A
#
# COMPACT_ATOMS: atom_id res chain seq x y z
N MET A 1 -10.71 -4.79 -20.49
CA MET A 1 -9.96 -5.97 -19.97
C MET A 1 -8.87 -5.45 -19.05
N LYS A 2 -8.69 -6.03 -17.86
CA LYS A 2 -7.53 -5.69 -17.02
C LYS A 2 -6.32 -6.47 -17.55
N ASP A 3 -5.28 -5.77 -17.97
CA ASP A 3 -4.05 -6.36 -18.52
C ASP A 3 -2.92 -6.21 -17.48
N TYR A 4 -2.93 -7.10 -16.49
CA TYR A 4 -1.95 -7.08 -15.39
C TYR A 4 -0.52 -7.35 -15.85
N PRO A 5 -0.24 -8.30 -16.78
CA PRO A 5 1.12 -8.49 -17.29
C PRO A 5 1.69 -7.22 -17.93
N LYS A 6 0.90 -6.52 -18.75
CA LYS A 6 1.34 -5.26 -19.36
C LYS A 6 1.54 -4.16 -18.32
N ALA A 7 0.70 -4.10 -17.29
CA ALA A 7 0.87 -3.16 -16.18
C ALA A 7 2.19 -3.43 -15.43
N LEU A 8 2.48 -4.68 -15.08
CA LEU A 8 3.74 -5.07 -14.44
C LEU A 8 4.95 -4.70 -15.28
N ASP A 9 4.96 -5.03 -16.57
CA ASP A 9 6.07 -4.69 -17.47
C ASP A 9 6.36 -3.18 -17.50
N ASN A 10 5.32 -2.34 -17.52
CA ASN A 10 5.51 -0.89 -17.49
C ASN A 10 6.00 -0.38 -16.13
N PHE A 11 5.47 -0.91 -15.02
CA PHE A 11 5.95 -0.53 -13.69
C PHE A 11 7.37 -1.00 -13.40
N GLU A 12 7.76 -2.20 -13.86
CA GLU A 12 9.12 -2.73 -13.73
C GLU A 12 10.12 -1.91 -14.56
N LYS A 13 9.76 -1.50 -15.78
CA LYS A 13 10.56 -0.57 -16.58
C LYS A 13 10.73 0.79 -15.90
N CYS A 14 9.63 1.33 -15.35
CA CYS A 14 9.66 2.57 -14.58
C CYS A 14 10.61 2.47 -13.38
N LEU A 15 10.46 1.40 -12.58
CA LEU A 15 11.33 1.12 -11.44
C LEU A 15 12.80 1.03 -11.85
N ALA A 16 13.11 0.32 -12.94
CA ALA A 16 14.48 0.17 -13.43
C ALA A 16 15.12 1.49 -13.88
N ILE A 17 14.32 2.42 -14.44
CA ILE A 17 14.79 3.76 -14.80
C ILE A 17 15.06 4.58 -13.54
N TRP A 18 14.11 4.60 -12.60
CA TRP A 18 14.26 5.35 -11.35
C TRP A 18 15.41 4.85 -10.48
N GLN A 19 15.62 3.54 -10.38
CA GLN A 19 16.77 2.97 -9.66
C GLN A 19 18.12 3.34 -10.26
N LYS A 20 18.18 3.66 -11.56
CA LYS A 20 19.42 4.15 -12.21
C LYS A 20 19.60 5.65 -12.07
N ALA A 21 18.51 6.40 -12.02
CA ALA A 21 18.52 7.86 -12.06
C ALA A 21 18.51 8.52 -10.68
N LEU A 22 18.04 7.81 -9.65
CA LEU A 22 17.74 8.35 -8.33
C LEU A 22 18.48 7.57 -7.23
N PRO A 23 18.75 8.20 -6.07
CA PRO A 23 19.25 7.48 -4.90
C PRO A 23 18.31 6.34 -4.49
N GLU A 24 18.85 5.26 -3.94
CA GLU A 24 18.07 4.05 -3.59
C GLU A 24 16.89 4.31 -2.65
N ASN A 25 16.96 5.38 -1.87
CA ASN A 25 15.94 5.78 -0.90
C ASN A 25 14.96 6.84 -1.46
N HIS A 26 14.97 7.11 -2.75
CA HIS A 26 14.10 8.14 -3.33
C HIS A 26 12.60 7.73 -3.24
N PRO A 27 11.69 8.64 -2.84
CA PRO A 27 10.26 8.36 -2.72
C PRO A 27 9.61 7.74 -3.97
N ASP A 28 10.01 8.16 -5.16
CA ASP A 28 9.49 7.60 -6.43
C ASP A 28 9.78 6.09 -6.56
N ILE A 29 10.91 5.61 -6.04
CA ILE A 29 11.23 4.17 -6.03
C ILE A 29 10.24 3.43 -5.12
N ALA A 30 9.89 4.02 -3.96
CA ALA A 30 8.86 3.46 -3.09
C ALA A 30 7.48 3.44 -3.77
N PHE A 31 7.15 4.51 -4.50
CA PHE A 31 5.90 4.60 -5.25
C PHE A 31 5.80 3.50 -6.33
N ALA A 32 6.88 3.25 -7.09
CA ALA A 32 6.93 2.14 -8.04
C ALA A 32 6.71 0.79 -7.35
N PHE A 33 7.41 0.53 -6.23
CA PHE A 33 7.22 -0.71 -5.47
C PHE A 33 5.78 -0.87 -4.98
N SER A 34 5.14 0.19 -4.47
CA SER A 34 3.76 0.11 -4.01
C SER A 34 2.79 -0.26 -5.14
N ASN A 35 2.95 0.34 -6.32
CA ASN A 35 2.11 0.03 -7.49
C ASN A 35 2.32 -1.41 -8.00
N ILE A 36 3.56 -1.91 -8.03
CA ILE A 36 3.83 -3.31 -8.37
C ILE A 36 3.17 -4.25 -7.35
N GLY A 37 3.22 -3.88 -6.06
CA GLY A 37 2.52 -4.59 -5.00
C GLY A 37 1.01 -4.67 -5.23
N ASP A 38 0.38 -3.55 -5.57
CA ASP A 38 -1.06 -3.50 -5.86
C ASP A 38 -1.44 -4.36 -7.06
N VAL A 39 -0.64 -4.36 -8.13
CA VAL A 39 -0.89 -5.23 -9.29
C VAL A 39 -0.82 -6.70 -8.88
N HIS A 40 0.19 -7.10 -8.10
CA HIS A 40 0.27 -8.47 -7.58
C HIS A 40 -0.91 -8.84 -6.69
N ARG A 41 -1.36 -7.93 -5.81
CA ARG A 41 -2.56 -8.14 -4.97
C ARG A 41 -3.78 -8.39 -5.83
N LEU A 42 -4.01 -7.54 -6.83
CA LEU A 42 -5.13 -7.68 -7.77
C LEU A 42 -5.09 -8.98 -8.60
N MET A 43 -3.91 -9.58 -8.78
CA MET A 43 -3.73 -10.89 -9.40
C MET A 43 -3.89 -12.07 -8.42
N GLY A 44 -4.08 -11.83 -7.12
CA GLY A 44 -4.10 -12.86 -6.08
C GLY A 44 -2.70 -13.35 -5.65
N ASN A 45 -1.63 -12.70 -6.11
CA ASN A 45 -0.25 -13.03 -5.76
C ASN A 45 0.16 -12.34 -4.45
N TYR A 46 -0.52 -12.68 -3.35
CA TYR A 46 -0.45 -11.92 -2.11
C TYR A 46 0.95 -11.86 -1.49
N GLU A 47 1.72 -12.96 -1.49
CA GLU A 47 3.08 -12.96 -0.96
C GLU A 47 4.00 -11.97 -1.69
N LYS A 48 3.87 -11.89 -3.02
CA LYS A 48 4.61 -10.91 -3.83
C LYS A 48 4.14 -9.49 -3.52
N ALA A 49 2.83 -9.28 -3.39
CA ALA A 49 2.27 -7.98 -3.03
C ALA A 49 2.83 -7.47 -1.71
N LEU A 50 2.80 -8.30 -0.67
CA LEU A 50 3.36 -7.98 0.65
C LEU A 50 4.84 -7.64 0.57
N ALA A 51 5.64 -8.43 -0.15
CA ALA A 51 7.08 -8.17 -0.31
C ALA A 51 7.35 -6.81 -0.98
N PHE A 52 6.56 -6.44 -1.98
CA PHE A 52 6.71 -5.15 -2.67
C PHE A 52 6.24 -3.96 -1.83
N HIS A 53 5.09 -4.07 -1.14
CA HIS A 53 4.67 -3.02 -0.20
C HIS A 53 5.66 -2.85 0.96
N GLN A 54 6.29 -3.93 1.44
CA GLN A 54 7.30 -3.84 2.49
C GLN A 54 8.59 -3.15 2.01
N LYS A 55 9.00 -3.36 0.74
CA LYS A 55 10.10 -2.61 0.12
C LYS A 55 9.78 -1.12 0.03
N ALA A 56 8.54 -0.76 -0.33
CA ALA A 56 8.09 0.63 -0.34
C ALA A 56 8.18 1.26 1.06
N LEU A 57 7.65 0.60 2.10
CA LEU A 57 7.73 1.08 3.48
C LEU A 57 9.17 1.24 3.98
N ASN A 58 10.08 0.33 3.60
CA ASN A 58 11.48 0.43 4.01
C ASN A 58 12.13 1.71 3.48
N ILE A 59 11.81 2.11 2.25
CA ILE A 59 12.29 3.38 1.69
C ILE A 59 11.63 4.56 2.40
N GLN A 60 10.31 4.52 2.53
CA GLN A 60 9.54 5.61 3.13
C GLN A 60 9.90 5.86 4.62
N GLY A 61 10.29 4.82 5.36
CA GLY A 61 10.69 4.92 6.76
C GLY A 61 12.13 5.41 6.97
N ASN A 62 13.01 5.27 5.98
CA ASN A 62 14.41 5.69 6.06
C ASN A 62 14.64 7.12 5.55
N VAL A 63 13.60 7.77 5.02
CA VAL A 63 13.67 9.13 4.46
C VAL A 63 12.62 10.00 5.11
N GLN A 64 12.83 11.32 5.08
CA GLN A 64 11.78 12.29 5.38
C GLN A 64 10.75 12.34 4.23
N CYS A 65 10.18 11.18 3.89
CA CYS A 65 9.13 11.03 2.89
C CYS A 65 7.81 11.61 3.42
N ASN A 66 6.89 11.93 2.52
CA ASN A 66 5.55 12.35 2.92
C ASN A 66 4.88 11.23 3.75
N PRO A 67 4.51 11.49 5.01
CA PRO A 67 3.88 10.47 5.86
C PRO A 67 2.59 9.90 5.25
N LEU A 68 1.88 10.68 4.42
CA LEU A 68 0.68 10.20 3.73
C LEU A 68 0.99 9.05 2.75
N ASP A 69 2.18 9.02 2.16
CA ASP A 69 2.57 7.91 1.28
C ASP A 69 2.78 6.62 2.10
N CYS A 70 3.31 6.73 3.32
CA CYS A 70 3.39 5.59 4.26
C CYS A 70 2.00 5.08 4.64
N ALA A 71 1.07 6.02 4.89
CA ALA A 71 -0.30 5.69 5.27
C ALA A 71 -1.02 4.91 4.16
N LEU A 72 -0.87 5.33 2.91
CA LEU A 72 -1.38 4.59 1.74
C LEU A 72 -0.76 3.18 1.65
N THR A 73 0.56 3.04 1.82
CA THR A 73 1.20 1.71 1.80
C THR A 73 0.68 0.82 2.93
N TYR A 74 0.44 1.36 4.12
CA TYR A 74 -0.19 0.60 5.22
C TYR A 74 -1.62 0.18 4.88
N ILE A 75 -2.42 1.04 4.25
CA ILE A 75 -3.77 0.69 3.80
C ILE A 75 -3.71 -0.45 2.78
N ASN A 76 -2.78 -0.41 1.83
CA ASN A 76 -2.61 -1.48 0.82
C ASN A 76 -2.18 -2.81 1.45
N LEU A 77 -1.31 -2.79 2.45
CA LEU A 77 -0.99 -3.98 3.25
C LEU A 77 -2.23 -4.51 3.97
N GLY A 78 -3.01 -3.63 4.59
CA GLY A 78 -4.28 -4.01 5.24
C GLY A 78 -5.26 -4.65 4.26
N GLU A 79 -5.41 -4.10 3.05
CA GLU A 79 -6.23 -4.70 2.00
C GLU A 79 -5.71 -6.08 1.57
N THR A 80 -4.39 -6.23 1.42
CA THR A 80 -3.76 -7.50 1.06
C THR A 80 -4.06 -8.59 2.09
N TYR A 81 -3.85 -8.30 3.38
CA TYR A 81 -4.16 -9.25 4.46
C TYR A 81 -5.66 -9.55 4.56
N ARG A 82 -6.53 -8.55 4.33
CA ARG A 82 -7.99 -8.77 4.29
C ARG A 82 -8.37 -9.74 3.17
N GLU A 83 -7.77 -9.62 1.99
CA GLU A 83 -8.00 -10.54 0.87
C GLU A 83 -7.47 -11.95 1.15
N MET A 84 -6.37 -12.06 1.92
CA MET A 84 -5.87 -13.33 2.47
C MET A 84 -6.71 -13.90 3.62
N LYS A 85 -7.75 -13.17 4.08
CA LYS A 85 -8.59 -13.49 5.26
C LYS A 85 -7.85 -13.46 6.60
N ASP A 86 -6.64 -12.89 6.66
CA ASP A 86 -6.00 -12.55 7.92
C ASP A 86 -6.53 -11.20 8.40
N TYR A 87 -7.70 -11.26 9.03
CA TYR A 87 -8.42 -10.06 9.43
C TYR A 87 -7.77 -9.34 10.63
N SER A 88 -7.04 -10.06 11.48
CA SER A 88 -6.34 -9.45 12.61
C SER A 88 -5.20 -8.57 12.12
N THR A 89 -4.35 -9.11 11.25
CA THR A 89 -3.23 -8.36 10.68
C THR A 89 -3.71 -7.21 9.80
N ALA A 90 -4.79 -7.43 9.04
CA ALA A 90 -5.41 -6.37 8.24
C ALA A 90 -5.85 -5.16 9.09
N LEU A 91 -6.49 -5.41 10.25
CA LEU A 91 -6.93 -4.35 11.16
C LEU A 91 -5.75 -3.52 11.64
N THR A 92 -4.68 -4.17 12.11
CA THR A 92 -3.47 -3.49 12.59
C THR A 92 -2.86 -2.57 11.53
N TYR A 93 -2.85 -2.97 10.27
CA TYR A 93 -2.34 -2.14 9.19
C TYR A 93 -3.27 -0.97 8.83
N PHE A 94 -4.60 -1.17 8.85
CA PHE A 94 -5.54 -0.06 8.67
C PHE A 94 -5.43 0.97 9.81
N GLU A 95 -5.27 0.53 11.06
CA GLU A 95 -5.08 1.41 12.21
C GLU A 95 -3.82 2.27 12.09
N LYS A 96 -2.70 1.68 11.64
CA LYS A 96 -1.46 2.43 11.35
C LYS A 96 -1.64 3.50 10.27
N GLY A 97 -2.36 3.17 9.19
CA GLY A 97 -2.68 4.15 8.14
C GLY A 97 -3.59 5.26 8.66
N LEU A 98 -4.62 4.90 9.45
CA LEU A 98 -5.55 5.84 10.06
C LEU A 98 -4.83 6.84 10.97
N GLU A 99 -3.96 6.36 11.85
CA GLU A 99 -3.23 7.21 12.80
C GLU A 99 -2.44 8.31 12.08
N ILE A 100 -1.81 7.98 10.95
CA ILE A 100 -1.06 8.97 10.17
C ILE A 100 -2.02 9.96 9.49
N HIS A 101 -3.09 9.47 8.86
CA HIS A 101 -4.09 10.33 8.23
C HIS A 101 -4.73 11.29 9.25
N GLU A 102 -5.11 10.84 10.43
CA GLU A 102 -5.70 11.69 11.48
C GLU A 102 -4.73 12.77 11.98
N LYS A 103 -3.42 12.46 12.03
CA LYS A 103 -2.38 13.42 12.42
C LYS A 103 -2.07 14.46 11.35
N LYS A 104 -2.33 14.16 10.07
CA LYS A 104 -1.88 14.98 8.93
C LYS A 104 -2.99 15.66 8.16
N LEU A 105 -4.21 15.13 8.21
CA LEU A 105 -5.35 15.59 7.42
C LEU A 105 -6.39 16.26 8.31
N SER A 106 -7.24 17.09 7.70
CA SER A 106 -8.40 17.63 8.39
C SER A 106 -9.42 16.51 8.66
N LYS A 107 -10.24 16.66 9.70
CA LYS A 107 -11.22 15.65 10.13
C LYS A 107 -12.22 15.22 9.05
N ASN A 108 -12.44 16.06 8.03
CA ASN A 108 -13.38 15.80 6.93
C ASN A 108 -12.68 15.38 5.63
N HIS A 109 -11.39 15.05 5.68
CA HIS A 109 -10.65 14.66 4.48
C HIS A 109 -11.17 13.32 3.93
N PRO A 110 -11.42 13.20 2.61
CA PRO A 110 -11.96 11.98 2.00
C PRO A 110 -11.16 10.71 2.29
N ASP A 111 -9.83 10.82 2.41
CA ASP A 111 -8.96 9.67 2.69
C ASP A 111 -9.24 9.01 4.05
N LEU A 112 -9.73 9.76 5.05
CA LEU A 112 -10.17 9.18 6.32
C LEU A 112 -11.38 8.25 6.10
N ALA A 113 -12.31 8.66 5.23
CA ALA A 113 -13.47 7.84 4.89
C ALA A 113 -13.08 6.54 4.19
N VAL A 114 -12.03 6.54 3.36
CA VAL A 114 -11.51 5.33 2.71
C VAL A 114 -11.02 4.32 3.75
N VAL A 115 -10.28 4.76 4.76
CA VAL A 115 -9.78 3.86 5.82
C VAL A 115 -10.94 3.28 6.63
N HIS A 116 -11.87 4.11 7.07
CA HIS A 116 -13.06 3.64 7.78
C HIS A 116 -13.92 2.68 6.96
N HIS A 117 -14.08 2.94 5.65
CA HIS A 117 -14.77 2.03 4.74
C HIS A 117 -14.09 0.65 4.70
N ASN A 118 -12.76 0.62 4.62
CA ASN A 118 -12.00 -0.63 4.60
C ASN A 118 -12.09 -1.40 5.93
N MET A 119 -12.07 -0.71 7.06
CA MET A 119 -12.30 -1.30 8.38
C MET A 119 -13.75 -1.81 8.53
N ALA A 120 -14.74 -1.09 8.01
CA ALA A 120 -16.13 -1.57 8.03
C ALA A 120 -16.29 -2.88 7.23
N LYS A 121 -15.69 -2.96 6.03
CA LYS A 121 -15.64 -4.21 5.24
C LYS A 121 -14.99 -5.35 6.02
N LEU A 122 -13.94 -5.05 6.77
CA LEU A 122 -13.24 -6.02 7.61
C LEU A 122 -14.16 -6.59 8.71
N TYR A 123 -14.83 -5.72 9.48
CA TYR A 123 -15.76 -6.15 10.53
C TYR A 123 -16.98 -6.92 10.01
N LEU A 124 -17.43 -6.64 8.78
CA LEU A 124 -18.48 -7.45 8.15
C LEU A 124 -17.97 -8.85 7.77
N ALA A 125 -16.69 -8.99 7.45
CA ALA A 125 -16.09 -10.26 7.07
C ALA A 125 -15.81 -11.18 8.28
N THR A 126 -15.53 -10.61 9.47
CA THR A 126 -15.22 -11.37 10.69
C THR A 126 -16.46 -11.87 11.47
N ARG A 127 -17.67 -11.45 11.10
CA ARG A 127 -18.93 -11.81 11.77
C ARG A 127 -19.55 -13.15 11.31
N LYS A 128 -18.76 -14.07 10.77
CA LYS A 128 -19.22 -15.41 10.37
C LYS A 128 -18.61 -16.49 11.26
#